data_AF-A0A259HVY2-F1
#
_entry.id   AF-A0A259HVY2-F1
#
_cell.length_a   1.000
_cell.length_b   1.000
_cell.length_c   1.000
_cell.angle_alpha   90.00
_cell.angle_beta   90.00
_cell.angle_gamma   90.00
#
_symmetry.space_group_name_H-M   'P 1'
#
loop_
_entity.id
_entity.type
_entity.pdbx_description
1 polymer ?
#
loop_
_entity_poly.entity_id
_entity_poly.type
_entity_poly.pdbx_seq_one_letter_code
_entity_poly.pdbx_strand_id
1 'polypeptide(L)' 'DGDGQHFQAVIVSPAFAGKNMIQQHRLVYDALGTRMHAEIHALSMKTYTPEDWAAR' A
#
# COMPACT_ATOMS: atom_id res chain seq x y z
N ASP A 1 -7.08 -2.65 26.72
CA ASP A 1 -5.71 -2.76 26.21
C ASP A 1 -5.80 -3.56 24.93
N GLY A 2 -6.02 -2.88 23.80
CA GLY A 2 -6.64 -3.50 22.64
C GLY A 2 -6.20 -2.81 21.38
N ASP A 3 -5.03 -3.25 20.93
CA ASP A 3 -4.52 -3.34 19.57
C ASP A 3 -4.80 -2.18 18.63
N GLY A 4 -3.72 -1.43 18.37
CA GLY A 4 -3.64 -0.38 17.38
C GLY A 4 -4.34 -0.77 16.08
N GLN A 5 -5.09 0.18 15.55
CA GLN A 5 -5.94 0.00 14.38
C GLN A 5 -5.12 -0.54 13.21
N HIS A 6 -5.26 -1.84 12.90
CA HIS A 6 -4.66 -2.45 11.73
C HIS A 6 -5.45 -2.02 10.51
N PHE A 7 -4.91 -1.07 9.77
CA PHE A 7 -5.55 -0.61 8.53
C PHE A 7 -5.10 -1.50 7.37
N GLN A 8 -6.05 -1.87 6.51
CA GLN A 8 -5.77 -2.54 5.25
C GLN A 8 -6.10 -1.63 4.07
N ALA A 9 -5.14 -1.46 3.18
CA ALA A 9 -5.31 -0.70 1.95
C ALA A 9 -5.01 -1.58 0.74
N VAL A 10 -5.89 -1.54 -0.26
CA VAL A 10 -5.65 -2.16 -1.56
C VAL A 10 -5.45 -1.05 -2.58
N ILE A 11 -4.28 -1.05 -3.22
CA ILE A 11 -3.92 -0.03 -4.19
C ILE A 11 -3.69 -0.73 -5.53
N VAL A 12 -4.44 -0.33 -6.55
CA VAL A 12 -4.31 -0.83 -7.91
C VAL A 12 -3.70 0.27 -8.76
N SER A 13 -2.53 0.02 -9.34
CA SER A 13 -1.87 1.01 -10.21
C SER A 13 -0.96 0.34 -11.24
N PRO A 14 -0.97 0.80 -12.51
CA PRO A 14 -0.03 0.33 -13.53
C PRO A 14 1.43 0.66 -13.16
N ALA A 15 1.65 1.64 -12.28
CA ALA A 15 2.98 2.00 -11.81
C ALA A 15 3.67 0.87 -11.04
N PHE A 16 2.95 -0.15 -10.58
CA PHE A 16 3.54 -1.28 -9.84
C PHE A 16 4.11 -2.38 -10.75
N ALA A 17 3.82 -2.34 -12.05
CA ALA A 17 4.33 -3.30 -13.02
C ALA A 17 5.87 -3.25 -13.06
N GLY A 18 6.51 -4.43 -12.93
CA GLY A 18 7.96 -4.56 -12.93
C GLY A 18 8.68 -3.99 -11.70
N LYS A 19 7.96 -3.57 -10.65
CA LYS A 19 8.55 -3.08 -9.40
C LYS A 19 8.53 -4.14 -8.33
N ASN A 20 9.55 -4.15 -7.47
CA ASN A 20 9.57 -5.02 -6.31
C ASN A 20 8.68 -4.45 -5.18
N MET A 21 8.38 -5.29 -4.18
CA MET A 21 7.52 -4.92 -3.05
C MET A 21 7.99 -3.65 -2.33
N ILE A 22 9.30 -3.46 -2.14
CA ILE A 22 9.86 -2.27 -1.49
C ILE A 22 9.61 -1.00 -2.32
N GLN A 23 9.79 -1.07 -3.65
CA GLN A 23 9.54 0.04 -4.57
C GLN A 23 8.06 0.39 -4.64
N GLN A 24 7.18 -0.62 -4.66
CA GLN A 24 5.73 -0.42 -4.62
C GLN A 24 5.33 0.27 -3.31
N HIS A 25 5.86 -0.19 -2.17
CA HIS A 25 5.63 0.45 -0.88
C HIS A 25 6.12 1.89 -0.87
N ARG A 26 7.32 2.15 -1.37
CA ARG A 26 7.87 3.50 -1.44
C ARG A 26 7.02 4.43 -2.30
N LEU A 27 6.51 3.96 -3.44
CA LEU A 27 5.56 4.74 -4.26
C LEU A 27 4.26 5.04 -3.53
N VAL A 28 3.72 4.07 -2.82
CA VAL A 28 2.49 4.25 -2.03
C VAL A 28 2.73 5.23 -0.89
N TYR A 29 3.85 5.13 -0.17
CA TYR A 29 4.22 6.08 0.87
C TYR A 29 4.48 7.49 0.33
N ASP A 30 5.13 7.61 -0.83
CA ASP A 30 5.36 8.88 -1.52
C ASP A 30 4.03 9.54 -1.92
N ALA A 31 3.09 8.76 -2.47
CA ALA A 31 1.76 9.23 -2.83
C ALA A 31 0.86 9.56 -1.64
N LEU A 32 0.96 8.80 -0.54
CA LEU A 32 0.17 9.03 0.69
C LEU A 32 0.70 10.23 1.50
N GLY A 33 1.97 10.58 1.33
CA GLY A 33 2.60 11.74 1.93
C GLY A 33 2.60 11.73 3.47
N THR A 34 3.12 12.81 4.06
CA THR A 34 3.36 12.99 5.51
C THR A 34 2.13 12.78 6.40
N ARG A 35 0.92 12.69 5.83
CA ARG A 35 -0.34 12.46 6.56
C ARG A 35 -0.47 11.05 7.15
N MET A 36 0.21 10.04 6.60
CA MET A 36 0.18 8.68 7.16
C MET A 36 1.28 8.39 8.19
N HIS A 37 2.27 9.28 8.35
CA HIS A 37 3.42 9.06 9.22
C HIS A 37 3.05 9.07 10.72
N ALA A 38 1.93 9.70 11.09
CA ALA A 38 1.66 10.04 12.49
C ALA A 38 0.95 8.96 13.31
N GLU A 39 0.18 8.04 12.71
CA GLU A 39 -0.77 7.25 13.52
C GLU A 39 -0.85 5.74 13.20
N ILE A 40 -0.26 5.24 12.10
CA ILE A 40 -0.50 3.83 11.74
C ILE A 40 0.60 2.91 12.29
N HIS A 41 0.28 2.23 13.39
CA HIS A 41 1.18 1.27 14.04
C HIS A 41 1.39 -0.01 13.22
N ALA A 42 0.41 -0.41 12.40
CA ALA A 42 0.54 -1.50 11.43
C ALA A 42 -0.42 -1.29 10.23
N LEU A 43 0.11 -0.81 9.10
CA LEU A 43 -0.65 -0.70 7.85
C LEU A 43 -0.30 -1.91 6.98
N SER A 44 -1.29 -2.75 6.66
CA SER A 44 -1.12 -3.81 5.67
C SER A 44 -1.57 -3.28 4.31
N MET A 45 -0.64 -3.06 3.39
CA MET A 45 -0.93 -2.57 2.05
C MET A 45 -0.75 -3.69 1.05
N LYS A 46 -1.74 -3.92 0.20
CA LYS A 46 -1.65 -4.82 -0.93
C LYS A 46 -1.62 -3.97 -2.20
N THR A 47 -0.55 -4.12 -2.97
CA THR A 47 -0.39 -3.42 -4.24
C THR A 47 -0.61 -4.42 -5.37
N TYR A 48 -1.36 -4.00 -6.38
CA TYR A 48 -1.70 -4.81 -7.55
C TYR A 48 -1.53 -4.01 -8.82
N THR A 49 -1.08 -4.68 -9.88
CA THR A 49 -1.22 -4.13 -11.22
C THR A 49 -2.70 -4.19 -11.63
N PRO A 50 -3.18 -3.31 -12.52
CA PRO A 50 -4.54 -3.39 -13.04
C PRO A 50 -4.79 -4.72 -13.76
N GLU A 51 -3.77 -5.34 -14.33
CA GLU A 51 -3.83 -6.67 -14.95
C GLU A 51 -4.03 -7.77 -13.90
N ASP A 52 -3.24 -7.79 -12.83
CA ASP A 52 -3.40 -8.72 -11.71
C ASP A 52 -4.76 -8.56 -11.02
N TRP A 53 -5.24 -7.33 -10.88
CA TRP A 53 -6.54 -7.05 -10.27
C TRP A 53 -7.69 -7.49 -11.17
N ALA A 54 -7.57 -7.32 -12.49
CA ALA A 54 -8.58 -7.75 -13.45
C ALA A 54 -8.60 -9.27 -13.66
N ALA A 55 -7.47 -9.95 -13.48
CA ALA A 55 -7.35 -11.40 -13.60
C ALA A 55 -7.81 -12.16 -12.33
N ARG A 56 -8.18 -11.43 -11.28
CA ARG A 56 -8.58 -11.97 -9.99
C ARG A 56 -10.10 -12.06 -9.85
#